data_AF-A0A928WKU5-F1
#
_entry.id   AF-A0A928WKU5-F1
#
_cell.length_a   1.000
_cell.length_b   1.000
_cell.length_c   1.000
_cell.angle_alpha   90.00
_cell.angle_beta   90.00
_cell.angle_gamma   90.00
#
_symmetry.space_group_name_H-M   'P 1'
#
loop_
_entity.id
_entity.type
_entity.pdbx_description
1 polymer ?
#
loop_
_entity_poly.entity_id
_entity_poly.type
_entity_poly.pdbx_seq_one_letter_code
_entity_poly.pdbx_strand_id
1 'polypeptide(L)'
;MKIQLKPEQEQFIQSRLASGRYENADDVIALALKLLEEWEKGYQEWEEKTRKKIAIGLAQVEVGEVLERKVIIARLEDKLRQALGSQE
;
A
#
# COMPACT_ATOMS: atom_id res chain seq x y z
N MET A 1 -30.00 -6.20 -5.82
CA MET A 1 -29.73 -4.98 -6.64
C MET A 1 -29.46 -5.42 -8.06
N LYS A 2 -29.97 -4.72 -9.09
CA LYS A 2 -29.64 -5.03 -10.49
C LYS A 2 -28.56 -4.07 -10.97
N ILE A 3 -27.42 -4.60 -11.37
CA ILE A 3 -26.29 -3.83 -11.92
C ILE A 3 -26.19 -4.19 -13.39
N GLN A 4 -26.17 -3.19 -14.26
CA GLN A 4 -25.92 -3.39 -15.68
C GLN A 4 -24.41 -3.37 -15.90
N LEU A 5 -23.89 -4.47 -16.43
CA LEU A 5 -22.48 -4.59 -16.80
C LEU A 5 -22.28 -4.06 -18.21
N LYS A 6 -21.08 -3.53 -18.46
CA LYS A 6 -20.66 -3.22 -19.82
C LYS A 6 -20.31 -4.52 -20.55
N PRO A 7 -20.42 -4.59 -21.89
CA PRO A 7 -20.09 -5.78 -22.66
C PRO A 7 -18.69 -6.34 -22.38
N GLU A 8 -17.71 -5.47 -22.13
CA GLU A 8 -16.34 -5.88 -21.82
C GLU A 8 -16.23 -6.58 -20.46
N GLN A 9 -17.04 -6.15 -19.48
CA GLN A 9 -17.10 -6.77 -18.14
C GLN A 9 -17.77 -8.15 -18.22
N GLU A 10 -18.83 -8.28 -19.02
CA GLU A 10 -19.48 -9.56 -19.27
C GLU A 10 -18.52 -10.55 -19.95
N GLN A 11 -17.80 -10.11 -20.99
CA GLN A 11 -16.79 -10.93 -21.67
C GLN A 11 -15.68 -11.39 -20.71
N PHE A 12 -15.23 -10.50 -19.82
CA PHE A 12 -14.24 -10.86 -18.80
C PHE A 12 -14.78 -11.96 -17.87
N ILE A 13 -16.00 -11.81 -17.36
CA ILE A 13 -16.63 -12.83 -16.49
C ILE A 13 -16.77 -14.16 -17.23
N GLN A 14 -17.24 -14.15 -18.48
CA GLN A 14 -17.37 -15.35 -19.30
C GLN A 14 -16.03 -16.06 -19.52
N SER A 15 -14.95 -15.30 -19.75
CA SER A 15 -13.58 -15.84 -19.83
C SER A 15 -13.14 -16.53 -18.53
N ARG A 16 -13.50 -15.97 -17.37
CA ARG A 16 -13.21 -16.60 -16.07
C ARG A 16 -14.03 -17.87 -15.85
N LEU A 17 -15.30 -17.89 -16.24
CA LEU A 17 -16.13 -19.09 -16.18
C LEU A 17 -15.62 -20.20 -17.11
N ALA A 18 -15.21 -19.84 -18.34
CA ALA A 18 -14.64 -20.78 -19.29
C ALA A 18 -13.34 -21.43 -18.80
N SER A 19 -12.63 -20.81 -17.84
CA SER A 19 -11.46 -21.41 -17.21
C SER A 19 -11.79 -22.56 -16.23
N GLY A 20 -13.07 -22.77 -15.90
CA GLY A 20 -13.53 -23.79 -14.95
C GLY A 20 -13.21 -23.49 -13.49
N ARG A 21 -12.64 -22.32 -13.19
CA ARG A 21 -12.25 -21.91 -11.82
C ARG A 21 -13.38 -21.36 -10.98
N TYR A 22 -14.53 -21.07 -11.58
CA TYR A 22 -15.68 -20.41 -10.95
C TYR A 22 -16.96 -21.09 -11.45
N GLU A 23 -17.95 -21.28 -10.57
CA GLU A 23 -19.19 -21.98 -10.91
C GLU A 23 -20.19 -21.03 -11.59
N ASN A 24 -20.17 -19.75 -11.20
CA ASN A 24 -21.10 -18.74 -11.70
C ASN A 24 -20.49 -17.33 -11.69
N ALA A 25 -21.19 -16.39 -12.32
CA ALA A 25 -20.75 -14.99 -12.41
C ALA A 25 -20.64 -14.30 -11.04
N ASP A 26 -21.49 -14.69 -10.07
CA ASP A 26 -21.49 -14.12 -8.73
C ASP A 26 -20.19 -14.46 -7.97
N ASP A 27 -19.61 -15.65 -8.18
CA ASP A 27 -18.32 -16.02 -7.58
C ASP A 27 -17.19 -15.08 -8.04
N VAL A 28 -17.17 -14.76 -9.34
CA VAL A 28 -16.18 -13.86 -9.94
C VAL A 28 -16.36 -12.44 -9.39
N ILE A 29 -17.60 -11.98 -9.29
CA ILE A 29 -17.94 -10.65 -8.77
C ILE A 29 -17.60 -10.56 -7.27
N ALA A 30 -17.92 -11.59 -6.49
CA ALA A 30 -17.62 -11.63 -5.05
C ALA A 30 -16.11 -11.55 -4.80
N LEU A 31 -15.31 -12.27 -5.58
CA LEU A 31 -13.85 -12.18 -5.50
C LEU A 31 -13.38 -10.75 -5.85
N ALA A 32 -13.87 -10.17 -6.95
CA ALA A 32 -13.48 -8.82 -7.36
C ALA A 32 -13.81 -7.77 -6.28
N LEU A 33 -14.97 -7.87 -5.63
CA LEU A 33 -15.37 -6.98 -4.54
C LEU A 33 -14.50 -7.17 -3.29
N LYS A 34 -14.14 -8.41 -2.95
CA LYS A 34 -13.21 -8.68 -1.85
C LYS A 34 -11.83 -8.08 -2.09
N LEU A 35 -11.29 -8.21 -3.31
CA LEU A 35 -10.03 -7.59 -3.70
C LEU A 35 -10.10 -6.06 -3.61
N LEU A 36 -11.22 -5.45 -4.01
CA LEU A 36 -11.43 -4.02 -3.87
C LEU A 36 -11.41 -3.61 -2.39
N GLU A 37 -12.13 -4.33 -1.53
CA GLU A 37 -12.18 -4.05 -0.09
C GLU A 37 -10.79 -4.17 0.56
N GLU A 38 -10.02 -5.21 0.22
CA GLU A 38 -8.66 -5.39 0.71
C GLU A 38 -7.73 -4.26 0.27
N TRP A 39 -7.86 -3.82 -0.99
CA TRP A 39 -7.09 -2.71 -1.53
C TRP A 39 -7.45 -1.38 -0.84
N GLU A 40 -8.75 -1.10 -0.64
CA GLU A 40 -9.22 0.12 0.03
C GLU A 40 -8.76 0.16 1.50
N LYS A 41 -8.81 -0.96 2.22
CA LYS A 41 -8.28 -1.06 3.59
C LYS A 41 -6.79 -0.75 3.62
N GLY A 42 -6.00 -1.35 2.72
CA GLY A 42 -4.57 -1.08 2.62
C GLY A 42 -4.25 0.39 2.33
N TYR A 43 -5.05 1.02 1.46
CA TYR A 43 -4.93 2.44 1.15
C TYR A 43 -5.23 3.32 2.37
N GLN A 44 -6.33 3.05 3.08
CA GLN A 44 -6.72 3.81 4.28
C GLN A 44 -5.66 3.70 5.37
N GLU A 45 -5.13 2.50 5.63
CA GLU A 45 -4.04 2.33 6.59
C GLU A 45 -2.78 3.09 6.19
N TRP A 46 -2.41 3.04 4.91
CA TRP A 46 -1.26 3.77 4.41
C TRP A 46 -1.45 5.28 4.57
N GLU A 47 -2.63 5.79 4.26
CA GLU A 47 -2.97 7.20 4.39
C GLU A 47 -2.90 7.65 5.84
N GLU A 48 -3.51 6.91 6.78
CA GLU A 48 -3.49 7.22 8.21
C GLU A 48 -2.06 7.22 8.75
N LYS A 49 -1.28 6.17 8.44
CA LYS A 49 0.14 6.08 8.84
C LYS A 49 0.95 7.25 8.30
N THR A 50 0.68 7.68 7.07
CA THR A 50 1.38 8.80 6.43
C THR A 50 1.00 10.13 7.08
N ARG A 51 -0.30 10.39 7.29
CA ARG A 51 -0.79 11.59 7.99
C ARG A 51 -0.18 11.70 9.38
N LYS A 52 -0.11 10.59 10.13
CA LYS A 52 0.52 10.55 11.47
C LYS A 52 2.01 10.89 11.42
N LYS A 53 2.76 10.32 10.47
CA LYS A 53 4.20 10.63 10.29
C LYS A 53 4.43 12.10 9.94
N ILE A 54 3.60 12.67 9.08
CA ILE A 54 3.67 14.09 8.72
C ILE A 54 3.37 14.97 9.95
N ALA A 55 2.32 14.67 10.71
CA ALA A 55 1.97 15.43 11.91
C ALA A 55 3.11 15.43 12.94
N ILE A 56 3.75 14.27 13.17
CA ILE A 56 4.93 14.16 14.04
C ILE A 56 6.08 15.02 13.50
N GLY A 57 6.39 14.90 12.20
CA GLY A 57 7.46 15.68 11.58
C GLY A 57 7.23 17.20 11.66
N LEU A 58 5.99 17.66 11.47
CA LEU A 58 5.63 19.07 11.62
C LEU A 58 5.82 19.55 13.07
N ALA A 59 5.34 18.78 14.05
CA ALA A 59 5.53 19.11 15.47
C ALA A 59 7.03 19.20 15.84
N GLN A 60 7.87 18.29 15.33
CA GLN A 60 9.32 18.32 15.53
C GLN A 60 9.95 19.57 14.92
N VAL A 61 9.51 19.97 13.72
CA VAL A 61 9.98 21.20 13.08
C VAL A 61 9.61 22.43 13.90
N GLU A 62 8.38 22.49 14.44
CA GLU A 62 7.91 23.63 15.25
C GLU A 62 8.73 23.84 16.53
N VAL A 63 9.18 22.76 17.17
CA VAL A 63 10.05 22.84 18.36
C VAL A 63 11.54 22.92 18.05
N GLY A 64 11.91 23.00 16.77
CA GLY A 64 13.31 23.11 16.34
C GLY A 64 14.10 21.80 16.41
N GLU A 65 13.44 20.64 16.53
CA GLU A 65 14.04 19.30 16.43
C GLU A 65 14.38 18.93 14.97
N VAL A 66 15.11 19.82 14.31
CA VAL A 66 15.61 19.62 12.94
C VAL A 66 17.12 19.44 12.97
N LEU A 67 17.62 18.54 12.13
CA LEU A 67 19.05 18.27 12.01
C LEU A 67 19.58 18.82 10.70
N GLU A 68 20.78 19.42 10.75
CA GLU A 68 21.46 19.79 9.53
C GLU A 68 21.81 18.56 8.68
N ARG A 69 21.63 18.70 7.36
CA ARG A 69 21.88 17.63 6.39
C ARG A 69 23.26 16.98 6.54
N LYS A 70 24.30 17.79 6.78
CA LYS A 70 25.68 17.28 6.92
C LYS A 70 25.82 16.34 8.13
N VAL A 71 25.15 16.67 9.24
CA VAL A 71 25.11 15.83 10.45
C VAL A 71 24.37 14.51 10.18
N ILE A 72 23.26 14.57 9.42
CA ILE A 72 22.51 13.37 9.03
C ILE A 72 23.38 12.43 8.19
N ILE A 73 24.04 12.95 7.15
CA ILE A 73 24.89 12.14 6.26
C ILE A 73 26.03 11.49 7.05
N ALA A 74 26.73 12.24 7.89
CA ALA A 74 27.81 11.69 8.71
C ALA A 74 27.35 10.57 9.64
N ARG A 75 26.18 10.72 10.29
CA ARG A 75 25.59 9.67 11.15
C ARG A 75 25.17 8.44 10.36
N LEU A 76 24.66 8.60 9.13
CA LEU A 76 24.29 7.49 8.27
C LEU A 76 25.52 6.70 7.82
N GLU A 77 26.59 7.39 7.41
CA GLU A 77 27.86 6.76 7.05
C GLU A 77 28.47 5.99 8.22
N ASP A 78 28.43 6.54 9.43
CA ASP A 78 28.93 5.87 10.63
C ASP A 78 28.13 4.58 10.94
N LYS A 79 26.79 4.65 10.86
CA LYS A 79 25.94 3.45 11.01
C LYS A 79 26.23 2.39 9.96
N LEU A 80 26.47 2.79 8.71
CA LEU A 80 26.82 1.86 7.63
C LEU A 80 28.17 1.19 7.89
N ARG A 81 29.19 1.94 8.33
CA ARG A 81 30.49 1.37 8.70
C ARG A 81 30.38 0.38 9.85
N GLN A 82 29.60 0.69 10.89
CA GLN A 82 29.37 -0.22 12.01
C GLN A 82 28.66 -1.51 11.56
N ALA A 83 27.63 -1.40 10.71
CA ALA A 83 26.91 -2.57 10.21
C ALA A 83 27.79 -3.48 9.34
N LEU A 84 28.71 -2.91 8.56
CA LEU A 84 29.63 -3.65 7.68
C LEU A 84 30.85 -4.21 8.43
N GLY A 85 31.38 -3.47 9.41
CA GLY A 85 32.51 -3.91 10.24
C GLY A 85 32.14 -4.87 11.36
N SER A 86 30.85 -5.08 11.64
CA SER A 86 30.36 -6.10 12.58
C SER A 86 30.16 -7.49 11.91
N GLN A 87 30.56 -7.64 10.64
CA GLN A 87 30.51 -8.91 9.91
C GLN A 87 31.88 -9.62 9.78
N GLU A 88 32.91 -9.15 10.48
CA GLU A 88 34.20 -9.84 10.68
C GLU A 88 34.32 -10.34 12.13
#